data_AF-A0A1J5PCY6-F1
#
_entry.id   AF-A0A1J5PCY6-F1
#
_cell.length_a   1.000
_cell.length_b   1.000
_cell.length_c   1.000
_cell.angle_alpha   90.00
_cell.angle_beta   90.00
_cell.angle_gamma   90.00
#
_symmetry.space_group_name_H-M   'P 1'
#
loop_
_entity.id
_entity.type
_entity.pdbx_description
1 polymer ?
#
loop_
_entity_poly.entity_id
_entity_poly.type
_entity_poly.pdbx_seq_one_letter_code
_entity_poly.pdbx_strand_id
1 'polypeptide(L)'
;MAAGEIALDEARASVRHAAGAVVLLLRQDAETSDIAALEHAVGLLTQRGARTSHAAVVARQLGKVCLVGCESLHIDLQRRRIALGGQTFAEGDMLTLDANAGLIYPGALQVRHRAPQDLLDRLAALRSHAATLPEATT
;
A
#
# COMPACT_ATOMS: atom_id res chain seq x y z
N MET A 1 -0.46 4.58 1.82
CA MET A 1 -1.08 3.55 2.70
C MET A 1 -2.04 2.73 1.86
N ALA A 2 -2.22 1.44 2.17
CA ALA A 2 -3.14 0.56 1.45
C ALA A 2 -3.81 -0.39 2.45
N ALA A 3 -5.10 -0.66 2.27
CA ALA A 3 -5.85 -1.64 3.05
C ALA A 3 -6.50 -2.63 2.12
N GLY A 4 -6.51 -3.90 2.48
CA GLY A 4 -7.05 -4.97 1.64
C GLY A 4 -7.00 -6.33 2.32
N GLU A 5 -7.62 -7.30 1.67
CA GLU A 5 -7.60 -8.70 2.07
C GLU A 5 -6.23 -9.31 1.75
N ILE A 6 -5.73 -10.14 2.65
CA ILE A 6 -4.49 -10.90 2.43
C ILE A 6 -4.70 -11.88 1.26
N ALA A 7 -3.75 -11.89 0.33
CA ALA A 7 -3.53 -12.97 -0.64
C ALA A 7 -2.07 -13.44 -0.58
N LEU A 8 -1.86 -14.75 -0.57
CA LEU A 8 -0.54 -15.38 -0.39
C LEU A 8 0.09 -15.84 -1.72
N ASP A 9 -0.67 -15.80 -2.81
CA ASP A 9 -0.23 -16.17 -4.15
C ASP A 9 -1.03 -15.41 -5.24
N GLU A 10 -0.51 -15.46 -6.47
CA GLU A 10 -1.10 -14.82 -7.64
C GLU A 10 -2.51 -15.32 -7.93
N ALA A 11 -2.72 -16.65 -7.87
CA ALA A 11 -4.00 -17.25 -8.17
C ALA A 11 -5.10 -16.70 -7.26
N ARG A 12 -4.82 -16.58 -5.96
CA ARG A 12 -5.74 -15.95 -5.01
C ARG A 12 -5.93 -14.48 -5.32
N ALA A 13 -4.85 -13.74 -5.55
CA ALA A 13 -4.93 -12.30 -5.82
C ALA A 13 -5.81 -12.02 -7.04
N SER A 14 -5.62 -12.77 -8.13
CA SER A 14 -6.42 -12.68 -9.35
C SER A 14 -7.90 -13.00 -9.10
N VAL A 15 -8.20 -14.12 -8.43
CA VAL A 15 -9.59 -14.52 -8.14
C VAL A 15 -10.31 -13.50 -7.27
N ARG A 16 -9.65 -12.97 -6.22
CA ARG A 16 -10.24 -11.97 -5.33
C ARG A 16 -10.41 -10.63 -6.02
N HIS A 17 -9.42 -10.21 -6.81
CA HIS A 17 -9.50 -9.00 -7.63
C HIS A 17 -10.66 -9.07 -8.62
N ALA A 18 -10.82 -10.19 -9.34
CA ALA A 18 -11.93 -10.40 -10.27
C ALA A 18 -13.29 -10.39 -9.57
N ALA A 19 -13.35 -10.75 -8.28
CA ALA A 19 -14.53 -10.64 -7.44
C ALA A 19 -14.74 -9.22 -6.85
N GLY A 20 -13.92 -8.23 -7.23
CA GLY A 20 -14.01 -6.84 -6.78
C GLY A 20 -13.38 -6.56 -5.42
N ALA A 21 -12.67 -7.53 -4.82
CA ALA A 21 -11.99 -7.32 -3.55
C ALA A 21 -10.70 -6.51 -3.74
N VAL A 22 -10.37 -5.70 -2.75
CA VAL A 22 -9.08 -5.00 -2.67
C VAL A 22 -8.07 -5.94 -2.03
N VAL A 23 -6.94 -6.19 -2.70
CA VAL A 23 -5.99 -7.25 -2.31
C VAL A 23 -4.65 -6.69 -1.86
N LEU A 24 -4.09 -7.27 -0.79
CA LEU A 24 -2.70 -7.11 -0.37
C LEU A 24 -1.96 -8.42 -0.63
N LEU A 25 -0.92 -8.37 -1.45
CA LEU A 25 -0.07 -9.51 -1.75
C LEU A 25 1.00 -9.67 -0.66
N LEU A 26 1.03 -10.82 0.00
CA LEU A 26 2.03 -11.15 1.02
C LEU A 26 2.91 -12.31 0.52
N ARG A 27 4.24 -12.10 0.53
CA ARG A 27 5.21 -13.07 0.02
C ARG A 27 6.40 -13.22 0.98
N GLN A 28 7.07 -14.37 0.94
CA GLN A 28 8.31 -14.53 1.72
C GLN A 28 9.43 -13.68 1.10
N ASP A 29 9.59 -13.83 -0.21
CA ASP A 29 10.56 -13.14 -1.04
C ASP A 29 9.84 -12.46 -2.20
N ALA A 30 10.50 -11.48 -2.78
CA ALA A 30 10.05 -10.71 -3.93
C ALA A 30 10.62 -11.31 -5.22
N GLU A 31 9.75 -11.82 -6.09
CA GLU A 31 10.14 -12.50 -7.32
C GLU A 31 9.66 -11.73 -8.56
N THR A 32 10.35 -11.90 -9.70
CA THR A 32 9.93 -11.31 -11.00
C THR A 32 8.56 -11.82 -11.45
N SER A 33 8.20 -13.04 -11.07
CA SER A 33 6.88 -13.64 -11.28
C SER A 33 5.76 -12.87 -10.57
N ASP A 34 6.07 -12.12 -9.50
CA ASP A 34 5.06 -11.38 -8.74
C ASP A 34 4.50 -10.16 -9.50
N ILE A 35 5.07 -9.77 -10.65
CA ILE A 35 4.60 -8.60 -11.43
C ILE A 35 3.12 -8.74 -11.78
N ALA A 36 2.71 -9.91 -12.30
CA ALA A 36 1.31 -10.17 -12.65
C ALA A 36 0.40 -10.16 -11.41
N ALA A 37 0.89 -10.66 -10.27
CA ALA A 37 0.16 -10.61 -9.01
C ALA A 37 0.01 -9.15 -8.48
N LEU A 38 1.02 -8.31 -8.69
CA LEU A 38 1.03 -6.91 -8.26
C LEU A 38 0.08 -6.02 -9.06
N GLU A 39 -0.24 -6.38 -10.31
CA GLU A 39 -1.28 -5.70 -11.08
C GLU A 39 -2.63 -5.79 -10.37
N HIS A 40 -2.93 -6.98 -9.82
CA HIS A 40 -4.18 -7.29 -9.12
C HIS A 40 -4.21 -6.83 -7.65
N ALA A 41 -3.06 -6.51 -7.06
CA ALA A 41 -2.93 -6.08 -5.67
C ALA A 41 -2.79 -4.55 -5.56
N VAL A 42 -3.22 -3.96 -4.43
CA VAL A 42 -3.00 -2.54 -4.10
C VAL A 42 -1.71 -2.32 -3.29
N GLY A 43 -1.13 -3.39 -2.75
CA GLY A 43 0.14 -3.34 -2.07
C GLY A 43 0.80 -4.70 -1.89
N LEU A 44 2.10 -4.63 -1.55
CA LEU A 44 3.00 -5.75 -1.32
C LEU A 44 3.58 -5.66 0.09
N LEU A 45 3.61 -6.79 0.78
CA LEU A 45 4.37 -6.97 2.01
C LEU A 45 5.26 -8.22 1.87
N THR A 46 6.57 -8.07 2.04
CA THR A 46 7.51 -9.20 2.01
C THR A 46 8.22 -9.43 3.34
N GLN A 47 8.46 -10.70 3.66
CA GLN A 47 9.23 -11.08 4.85
C GLN A 47 10.71 -10.68 4.69
N ARG A 48 11.28 -10.92 3.51
CA ARG A 48 12.68 -10.65 3.19
C ARG A 48 12.79 -9.64 2.04
N GLY A 49 13.99 -9.07 1.89
CA GLY A 49 14.33 -8.13 0.81
C GLY A 49 14.67 -6.74 1.31
N ALA A 50 15.51 -6.04 0.55
CA ALA A 50 15.96 -4.68 0.85
C ALA A 50 15.08 -3.63 0.15
N ARG A 51 15.13 -2.38 0.61
CA ARG A 51 14.42 -1.24 -0.04
C ARG A 51 14.86 -0.99 -1.50
N THR A 52 16.04 -1.48 -1.88
CA THR A 52 16.60 -1.42 -3.25
C THR A 52 16.41 -2.73 -4.02
N SER A 53 15.69 -3.70 -3.45
CA SER A 53 15.39 -4.96 -4.13
C SER A 53 14.43 -4.77 -5.30
N HIS A 54 14.39 -5.76 -6.18
CA HIS A 54 13.62 -5.71 -7.42
C HIS A 54 12.14 -5.36 -7.18
N ALA A 55 11.45 -6.00 -6.22
CA ALA A 55 10.04 -5.68 -5.98
C ALA A 55 9.81 -4.33 -5.29
N ALA A 56 10.74 -3.85 -4.47
CA ALA A 56 10.62 -2.51 -3.90
C ALA A 56 10.67 -1.45 -5.01
N VAL A 57 11.48 -1.68 -6.04
CA VAL A 57 11.54 -0.81 -7.23
C VAL A 57 10.28 -0.97 -8.09
N VAL A 58 9.91 -2.21 -8.43
CA VAL A 58 8.75 -2.50 -9.29
C VAL A 58 7.45 -2.00 -8.66
N ALA A 59 7.19 -2.30 -7.39
CA ALA A 59 5.97 -1.84 -6.72
C ALA A 59 5.88 -0.30 -6.70
N ARG A 60 7.01 0.41 -6.55
CA ARG A 60 7.04 1.87 -6.65
C ARG A 60 6.78 2.38 -8.06
N GLN A 61 7.33 1.72 -9.08
CA GLN A 61 7.05 2.05 -10.49
C GLN A 61 5.56 1.85 -10.84
N LEU A 62 4.92 0.85 -10.24
CA LEU A 62 3.48 0.56 -10.39
C LEU A 62 2.58 1.41 -9.47
N GLY A 63 3.15 2.33 -8.68
CA GLY A 63 2.40 3.17 -7.75
C GLY A 63 1.74 2.41 -6.59
N LYS A 64 2.20 1.19 -6.29
CA LYS A 64 1.66 0.31 -5.24
C LYS A 64 2.37 0.57 -3.92
N VAL A 65 1.65 0.39 -2.82
CA VAL A 65 2.22 0.46 -1.47
C VAL A 65 3.10 -0.75 -1.24
N CYS A 66 4.35 -0.55 -0.81
CA CYS A 66 5.31 -1.63 -0.67
C CYS A 66 6.06 -1.56 0.66
N LEU A 67 5.99 -2.64 1.43
CA LEU A 67 6.78 -2.89 2.62
C LEU A 67 7.61 -4.14 2.39
N VAL A 68 8.92 -4.06 2.64
CA VAL A 68 9.85 -5.17 2.42
C VAL A 68 10.72 -5.38 3.64
N GLY A 69 11.20 -6.61 3.83
CA GLY A 69 12.08 -6.95 4.94
C GLY A 69 11.35 -6.99 6.28
N CYS A 70 10.08 -7.39 6.30
CA CYS A 70 9.33 -7.58 7.52
C CYS A 70 9.70 -8.92 8.18
N GLU A 71 10.81 -8.95 8.92
CA GLU A 71 11.34 -10.19 9.51
C GLU A 71 10.36 -10.91 10.45
N SER A 72 9.46 -10.15 11.09
CA SER A 72 8.42 -10.67 11.97
C SER A 72 7.21 -11.27 11.25
N LEU A 73 7.15 -11.19 9.92
CA LEU A 73 6.16 -11.86 9.10
C LEU A 73 6.55 -13.33 8.93
N HIS A 74 5.69 -14.25 9.35
CA HIS A 74 5.82 -15.67 9.04
C HIS A 74 4.64 -16.13 8.20
N ILE A 75 4.90 -16.79 7.07
CA ILE A 75 3.85 -17.27 6.16
C ILE A 75 3.84 -18.80 6.18
N ASP A 76 2.72 -19.38 6.58
CA ASP A 76 2.42 -20.81 6.47
C ASP A 76 1.48 -21.03 5.27
N LEU A 77 2.06 -21.36 4.12
CA LEU A 77 1.31 -21.62 2.88
C LEU A 77 0.45 -22.89 2.96
N GLN A 78 0.85 -23.87 3.78
CA GLN A 78 0.11 -25.13 3.93
C GLN A 78 -1.21 -24.88 4.67
N ARG A 79 -1.17 -24.05 5.72
CA ARG A 79 -2.36 -23.65 6.46
C ARG A 79 -3.06 -22.42 5.90
N ARG A 80 -2.45 -21.74 4.92
CA ARG A 80 -2.86 -20.43 4.38
C ARG A 80 -3.09 -19.38 5.47
N ARG A 81 -2.09 -19.23 6.34
CA ARG A 81 -2.11 -18.25 7.44
C ARG A 81 -0.78 -17.51 7.51
N ILE A 82 -0.83 -16.32 8.10
CA ILE A 82 0.35 -15.56 8.45
C ILE A 82 0.39 -15.34 9.97
N ALA A 83 1.58 -15.21 10.51
CA ALA A 83 1.79 -14.65 11.84
C ALA A 83 2.56 -13.33 11.72
N LEU A 84 2.08 -12.30 12.41
CA LEU A 84 2.65 -10.96 12.40
C LEU A 84 2.35 -10.26 13.72
N GLY A 85 3.36 -9.68 14.37
CA GLY A 85 3.16 -8.92 15.62
C GLY A 85 2.52 -9.73 16.75
N GLY A 86 2.81 -11.03 16.82
CA GLY A 86 2.24 -11.94 17.82
C GLY A 86 0.79 -12.38 17.55
N GLN A 87 0.19 -11.96 16.43
CA GLN A 87 -1.16 -12.34 16.02
C GLN A 87 -1.11 -13.25 14.79
N THR A 88 -2.16 -14.05 14.59
CA THR A 88 -2.30 -14.92 13.41
C THR A 88 -3.51 -14.48 12.60
N PHE A 89 -3.30 -14.32 11.29
CA PHE A 89 -4.34 -13.96 10.33
C PHE A 89 -4.48 -15.08 9.31
N ALA A 90 -5.72 -15.37 8.91
CA ALA A 90 -6.00 -16.23 7.79
C ALA A 90 -5.87 -15.45 6.47
N GLU A 91 -5.63 -16.17 5.38
CA GLU A 91 -5.84 -15.55 4.08
C GLU A 91 -7.28 -15.05 3.90
N GLY A 92 -7.44 -13.86 3.34
CA GLY A 92 -8.72 -13.17 3.21
C GLY A 92 -9.01 -12.20 4.36
N ASP A 93 -8.27 -12.29 5.48
CA ASP A 93 -8.39 -11.29 6.54
C ASP A 93 -7.88 -9.93 6.06
N MET A 94 -8.46 -8.87 6.63
CA MET A 94 -8.09 -7.50 6.29
C MET A 94 -6.84 -7.05 7.03
N LEU A 95 -5.93 -6.40 6.31
CA LEU A 95 -4.79 -5.67 6.86
C LEU A 95 -4.70 -4.27 6.27
N THR A 96 -4.01 -3.39 6.99
CA THR A 96 -3.59 -2.08 6.48
C THR A 96 -2.07 -1.93 6.57
N LEU A 97 -1.47 -1.49 5.46
CA LEU A 97 -0.04 -1.20 5.32
C LEU A 97 0.19 0.32 5.27
N ASP A 98 1.09 0.80 6.12
CA ASP A 98 1.64 2.15 6.07
C ASP A 98 3.12 2.11 5.66
N ALA A 99 3.38 2.28 4.37
CA ALA A 99 4.75 2.33 3.84
C ALA A 99 5.53 3.60 4.20
N ASN A 100 4.87 4.66 4.69
CA ASN A 100 5.57 5.87 5.13
C ASN A 100 6.15 5.66 6.54
N ALA A 101 5.34 5.12 7.44
CA ALA A 101 5.74 4.85 8.82
C ALA A 101 6.42 3.49 9.02
N GLY A 102 6.30 2.57 8.06
CA GLY A 102 6.77 1.19 8.22
C GLY A 102 5.88 0.35 9.12
N LEU A 103 4.59 0.71 9.25
CA LEU A 103 3.67 0.12 10.22
C LEU A 103 2.62 -0.75 9.52
N ILE A 104 2.17 -1.79 10.23
CA ILE A 104 1.15 -2.74 9.76
C ILE A 104 0.09 -2.84 10.84
N TYR A 105 -1.18 -2.79 10.43
CA TYR A 105 -2.32 -2.77 11.34
C TYR A 105 -3.33 -3.86 10.97
N PRO A 106 -3.93 -4.53 11.96
CA PRO A 106 -5.05 -5.43 11.74
C PRO A 106 -6.29 -4.67 11.26
N GLY A 107 -7.02 -5.24 10.31
CA GLY A 107 -8.26 -4.67 9.79
C GLY A 107 -8.06 -3.57 8.74
N ALA A 108 -9.18 -2.95 8.35
CA ALA A 108 -9.21 -1.84 7.41
C ALA A 108 -9.26 -0.50 8.14
N LEU A 109 -8.15 0.22 8.17
CA LEU A 109 -8.10 1.58 8.70
C LEU A 109 -8.54 2.57 7.63
N GLN A 110 -9.34 3.55 8.04
CA GLN A 110 -9.69 4.68 7.18
C GLN A 110 -8.67 5.81 7.35
N VAL A 111 -8.00 6.16 6.24
CA VAL A 111 -7.11 7.31 6.20
C VAL A 111 -7.95 8.58 6.05
N ARG A 112 -7.80 9.52 6.99
CA ARG A 112 -8.38 10.86 6.89
C ARG A 112 -7.29 11.86 6.55
N HIS A 113 -7.32 12.41 5.34
CA HIS A 113 -6.48 13.55 5.00
C HIS A 113 -7.08 14.83 5.56
N ARG A 114 -6.34 15.52 6.41
CA ARG A 114 -6.65 16.88 6.84
C ARG A 114 -5.59 17.80 6.28
N ALA A 115 -6.00 18.72 5.40
CA ALA A 115 -5.10 19.76 4.94
C ALA A 115 -4.72 20.67 6.13
N PRO A 116 -3.44 21.05 6.28
CA PRO A 116 -3.04 22.05 7.26
C PRO A 116 -3.80 23.35 6.99
N GLN A 117 -4.54 23.83 7.98
CA GLN A 117 -5.45 24.96 7.79
C GLN A 117 -4.69 26.24 7.43
N ASP A 118 -3.53 26.44 8.04
CA ASP A 118 -2.62 27.56 7.78
C ASP A 118 -2.18 27.64 6.31
N LEU A 119 -1.93 26.49 5.67
CA LEU A 119 -1.57 26.44 4.24
C LEU A 119 -2.77 26.75 3.35
N LEU A 120 -3.97 26.31 3.73
CA LEU A 120 -5.21 26.65 3.01
C LEU A 120 -5.48 28.16 3.09
N ASP A 121 -5.32 28.74 4.28
CA ASP A 121 -5.52 30.17 4.51
C ASP A 121 -4.51 31.00 3.71
N ARG A 122 -3.23 30.58 3.69
CA ARG A 122 -2.19 31.20 2.86
C ARG A 122 -2.50 31.09 1.36
N LEU A 123 -2.96 29.92 0.89
CA LEU A 123 -3.35 29.72 -0.50
C LEU A 123 -4.53 30.62 -0.89
N ALA A 124 -5.52 30.79 0.00
CA ALA A 124 -6.65 31.67 -0.23
C ALA A 124 -6.20 33.14 -0.34
N ALA A 125 -5.30 33.59 0.54
CA ALA A 125 -4.73 34.92 0.47
C ALA A 125 -3.96 35.15 -0.86
N LEU A 126 -3.12 34.20 -1.28
CA LEU A 126 -2.38 34.29 -2.54
C LEU A 126 -3.31 34.33 -3.77
N ARG A 127 -4.37 33.51 -3.78
CA ARG A 127 -5.37 33.51 -4.86
C ARG A 127 -6.13 34.84 -4.95
N SER A 128 -6.47 35.44 -3.81
CA SER A 128 -7.14 36.75 -3.79
C SER A 128 -6.24 37.87 -4.33
N HIS A 129 -4.95 37.86 -4.02
CA HIS A 129 -3.97 38.82 -4.53
C HIS A 129 -3.77 38.68 -6.06
N ALA A 130 -3.74 37.44 -6.55
CA ALA A 130 -3.61 37.18 -7.98
C ALA A 130 -4.84 37.65 -8.78
N ALA A 131 -6.03 37.57 -8.20
CA ALA A 131 -7.28 38.04 -8.82
C ALA A 131 -7.38 39.58 -8.89
N THR A 132 -6.54 40.30 -8.13
CA THR A 132 -6.48 41.77 -8.13
C THR A 132 -5.38 42.36 -9.01
N LEU A 133 -4.60 41.53 -9.72
CA LEU A 133 -3.63 42.01 -10.70
C LEU A 133 -4.39 42.52 -11.95
N PRO A 134 -4.26 43.81 -12.33
CA PRO A 134 -4.82 44.29 -13.58
C PRO A 134 -4.15 43.56 -14.75
N GLU A 135 -4.93 43.19 -15.77
CA GLU A 135 -4.41 42.65 -17.03
C GLU A 135 -3.34 43.61 -17.56
N ALA A 136 -2.09 43.17 -17.58
CA ALA A 136 -1.01 43.91 -18.20
C ALA A 136 -1.25 43.91 -19.72
N THR A 137 -1.80 45.00 -20.22
CA THR A 137 -1.97 45.30 -21.65
C THR A 137 -0.60 45.40 -22.34
N THR A 138 -0.48 44.68 -23.47
CA THR A 138 0.53 44.75 -24.55
C THR A 138 1.66 43.72 -24.49
#